data_AF-A0A978UM79-F1
#
_entry.id   AF-A0A978UM79-F1
#
_cell.length_a   1.000
_cell.length_b   1.000
_cell.length_c   1.000
_cell.angle_alpha   90.00
_cell.angle_beta   90.00
_cell.angle_gamma   90.00
#
_symmetry.space_group_name_H-M   'P 1'
#
loop_
_entity.id
_entity.type
_entity.pdbx_description
1 polymer ?
#
loop_
_entity_poly.entity_id
_entity_poly.type
_entity_poly.pdbx_seq_one_letter_code
_entity_poly.pdbx_strand_id
1 'polypeptide(L)'
;MNGEKEPRRQHPELQLARGDGEVGAATLATIDRSCSRKGHVHNGVVPLGGAFHWWSGVDPPRLRTRLRKRTMATEQEELVGFLSHPSPQIAKAAVDIVRGLTGSDDGLQSLANYANILLPSLARLLSGNKEVSEPAAEALVNLSQNSDLAAKMIEMGMIKTAMDVLYKPESSFNRLLVMLLVNLTQLDAGIASLLQSADEKMQGLYIMKLVRSFCRSPSETGEDPFEHVGSILVNISKQQAGRKLLLDPKRGLLKQILRQFDSTSSLRRKGVSGTIRNCCFEAESQLQNLLLISEFLWPALLLPVAGNKVYNEQDTSKMPLELGCALSIEREPVDDPEIRIQALEAIYMISLQEAGRRAFWSVNGPRIVQVGYEDEDNPRVMEAYEQLGSLLVNSSGTEELPTETSK
;
A
#
# COMPACT_ATOMS: atom_id res chain seq x y z
N MET A 1 -62.59 -13.59 10.68
CA MET A 1 -61.37 -13.31 11.45
C MET A 1 -60.27 -14.16 10.83
N ASN A 2 -59.77 -13.81 9.65
CA ASN A 2 -58.96 -12.63 9.26
C ASN A 2 -57.53 -12.76 9.80
N GLY A 3 -56.58 -12.72 8.87
CA GLY A 3 -55.16 -13.05 9.05
C GLY A 3 -54.55 -13.28 7.68
N GLU A 4 -54.59 -12.25 6.83
CA GLU A 4 -54.15 -12.32 5.43
C GLU A 4 -52.63 -12.53 5.33
N LYS A 5 -52.20 -13.25 4.28
CA LYS A 5 -50.78 -13.41 3.94
C LYS A 5 -50.38 -12.38 2.91
N GLU A 6 -49.40 -11.55 3.25
CA GLU A 6 -48.81 -10.56 2.36
C GLU A 6 -47.73 -11.23 1.45
N PRO A 7 -47.72 -11.00 0.12
CA PRO A 7 -46.75 -11.59 -0.78
C PRO A 7 -45.45 -10.77 -0.87
N ARG A 8 -44.30 -11.46 -0.80
CA ARG A 8 -42.97 -10.85 -0.99
C ARG A 8 -42.83 -10.30 -2.41
N ARG A 9 -42.43 -9.03 -2.54
CA ARG A 9 -42.04 -8.43 -3.83
C ARG A 9 -40.71 -9.00 -4.30
N GLN A 10 -40.67 -9.47 -5.54
CA GLN A 10 -39.44 -9.75 -6.27
C GLN A 10 -38.90 -8.43 -6.84
N HIS A 11 -37.60 -8.16 -6.67
CA HIS A 11 -36.88 -7.16 -7.45
C HIS A 11 -36.08 -7.87 -8.56
N PRO A 12 -35.99 -7.30 -9.77
CA PRO A 12 -35.42 -7.98 -10.92
C PRO A 12 -33.89 -8.03 -10.88
N GLU A 13 -33.34 -9.12 -11.39
CA GLU A 13 -31.91 -9.32 -11.59
C GLU A 13 -31.37 -8.38 -12.69
N LEU A 14 -30.33 -7.61 -12.37
CA LEU A 14 -29.58 -6.83 -13.36
C LEU A 14 -28.38 -7.66 -13.85
N GLN A 15 -28.53 -8.25 -15.03
CA GLN A 15 -27.41 -8.82 -15.78
C GLN A 15 -26.45 -7.69 -16.20
N LEU A 16 -25.21 -7.73 -15.72
CA LEU A 16 -24.12 -6.90 -16.23
C LEU A 16 -23.16 -7.77 -17.05
N ALA A 17 -22.88 -7.31 -18.27
CA ALA A 17 -22.18 -8.07 -19.28
C ALA A 17 -20.69 -8.25 -18.94
N ARG A 18 -20.14 -9.40 -19.36
CA ARG A 18 -18.69 -9.62 -19.41
C ARG A 18 -18.08 -8.69 -20.45
N GLY A 19 -17.13 -7.86 -20.04
CA GLY A 19 -16.21 -7.17 -20.93
C GLY A 19 -14.84 -7.82 -20.81
N ASP A 20 -14.50 -8.70 -21.76
CA ASP A 20 -13.15 -9.26 -21.84
C ASP A 20 -12.19 -8.16 -22.32
N GLY A 21 -11.10 -7.97 -21.57
CA GLY A 21 -10.10 -6.93 -21.82
C GLY A 21 -8.71 -7.42 -21.45
N GLU A 22 -8.05 -8.07 -22.41
CA GLU A 22 -6.64 -8.46 -22.28
C GLU A 22 -5.76 -7.22 -22.11
N VAL A 23 -4.91 -7.20 -21.09
CA VAL A 23 -3.79 -6.25 -20.99
C VAL A 23 -2.52 -7.06 -20.82
N GLY A 24 -1.69 -7.04 -21.88
CA GLY A 24 -0.52 -7.91 -22.00
C GLY A 24 0.60 -7.59 -21.01
N ALA A 25 1.36 -8.62 -20.67
CA ALA A 25 2.59 -8.49 -19.90
C ALA A 25 3.66 -7.70 -20.69
N ALA A 26 4.29 -6.71 -20.05
CA ALA A 26 5.44 -6.00 -20.58
C ALA A 26 6.68 -6.28 -19.71
N THR A 27 7.68 -6.91 -20.32
CA THR A 27 8.90 -7.43 -19.68
C THR A 27 9.89 -6.32 -19.31
N LEU A 28 10.63 -6.52 -18.22
CA LEU A 28 11.70 -5.66 -17.70
C LEU A 28 13.03 -5.80 -18.48
N ALA A 29 13.94 -4.85 -18.20
CA ALA A 29 15.32 -4.70 -18.70
C ALA A 29 15.45 -4.05 -20.10
N THR A 30 16.42 -3.18 -20.40
CA THR A 30 17.72 -2.91 -19.74
C THR A 30 18.10 -1.42 -19.86
N ILE A 31 18.71 -0.81 -18.83
CA ILE A 31 19.47 0.45 -18.97
C ILE A 31 20.91 0.19 -18.51
N ASP A 32 21.87 0.31 -19.43
CA ASP A 32 23.30 0.25 -19.12
C ASP A 32 23.92 1.66 -19.03
N ARG A 33 25.04 1.74 -18.33
CA ARG A 33 25.73 2.95 -17.90
C ARG A 33 26.64 3.51 -18.99
N SER A 34 26.73 4.83 -19.09
CA SER A 34 28.05 5.49 -18.98
C SER A 34 27.91 7.01 -18.88
N CYS A 35 28.53 7.59 -17.85
CA CYS A 35 28.85 9.01 -17.81
C CYS A 35 30.23 9.14 -17.18
N SER A 36 31.20 9.68 -17.91
CA SER A 36 32.61 9.73 -17.49
C SER A 36 33.16 11.16 -17.53
N ARG A 37 34.07 11.43 -16.59
CA ARG A 37 34.57 12.74 -16.18
C ARG A 37 35.43 13.46 -17.23
N LYS A 38 35.39 14.80 -17.21
CA LYS A 38 36.50 15.79 -17.30
C LYS A 38 35.89 17.21 -17.33
N GLY A 39 36.48 18.28 -16.76
CA GLY A 39 37.62 18.37 -15.85
C GLY A 39 38.13 19.82 -15.68
N HIS A 40 38.50 20.19 -14.45
CA HIS A 40 39.48 21.22 -14.05
C HIS A 40 39.26 22.73 -14.31
N VAL A 41 40.05 23.52 -13.56
CA VAL A 41 39.95 24.96 -13.26
C VAL A 41 41.23 25.68 -13.71
N HIS A 42 41.14 26.90 -14.26
CA HIS A 42 41.97 28.04 -13.79
C HIS A 42 41.66 29.41 -14.45
N ASN A 43 41.58 30.42 -13.56
CA ASN A 43 42.07 31.80 -13.61
C ASN A 43 42.38 32.49 -14.96
N GLY A 44 41.72 33.64 -15.15
CA GLY A 44 42.43 34.93 -15.06
C GLY A 44 42.65 35.73 -16.35
N VAL A 45 42.29 37.02 -16.29
CA VAL A 45 43.06 38.24 -16.66
C VAL A 45 42.10 39.37 -17.04
N VAL A 46 42.37 40.56 -16.50
CA VAL A 46 41.68 41.84 -16.77
C VAL A 46 42.48 42.63 -17.81
N PRO A 47 41.83 43.46 -18.64
CA PRO A 47 42.43 44.75 -18.96
C PRO A 47 41.50 45.94 -18.68
N LEU A 48 42.09 46.98 -18.09
CA LEU A 48 41.52 48.32 -17.98
C LEU A 48 41.67 49.07 -19.32
N GLY A 49 40.71 49.93 -19.65
CA GLY A 49 40.80 50.82 -20.81
C GLY A 49 39.58 51.72 -20.92
N GLY A 50 39.64 52.92 -20.36
CA GLY A 50 38.57 53.91 -20.44
C GLY A 50 38.88 55.02 -21.45
N ALA A 51 37.83 55.60 -22.04
CA ALA A 51 37.86 56.93 -22.64
C ALA A 51 36.45 57.56 -22.61
N PHE A 52 36.38 58.86 -22.30
CA PHE A 52 35.15 59.66 -22.26
C PHE A 52 34.72 60.09 -23.67
N HIS A 53 33.41 60.31 -23.90
CA HIS A 53 32.90 61.61 -24.36
C HIS A 53 31.36 61.74 -24.29
N TRP A 54 30.88 62.97 -24.04
CA TRP A 54 29.49 63.42 -24.23
C TRP A 54 29.36 64.05 -25.64
N TRP A 55 28.18 64.35 -26.24
CA TRP A 55 26.79 64.48 -25.76
C TRP A 55 25.84 64.33 -27.00
N SER A 56 24.63 63.75 -26.96
CA SER A 56 23.33 64.43 -26.71
C SER A 56 22.20 63.54 -27.28
N GLY A 57 20.98 63.52 -26.71
CA GLY A 57 19.84 62.85 -27.35
C GLY A 57 18.68 62.53 -26.40
N VAL A 58 17.69 63.43 -26.32
CA VAL A 58 16.50 63.26 -25.48
C VAL A 58 15.36 62.66 -26.28
N ASP A 59 14.99 61.41 -26.00
CA ASP A 59 13.74 60.79 -26.45
C ASP A 59 12.69 60.77 -25.32
N PRO A 60 11.42 61.16 -25.57
CA PRO A 60 10.41 61.26 -24.53
C PRO A 60 9.86 59.89 -24.09
N PRO A 61 9.48 59.71 -22.81
CA PRO A 61 9.01 58.45 -22.29
C PRO A 61 7.61 58.10 -22.84
N ARG A 62 7.55 57.19 -23.81
CA ARG A 62 6.29 56.55 -24.20
C ARG A 62 5.81 55.66 -23.07
N LEU A 63 4.88 56.18 -22.28
CA LEU A 63 4.01 55.42 -21.37
C LEU A 63 3.23 54.35 -22.15
N ARG A 64 3.88 53.21 -22.41
CA ARG A 64 3.20 51.97 -22.74
C ARG A 64 2.59 51.42 -21.46
N THR A 65 1.43 51.95 -21.11
CA THR A 65 0.44 51.26 -20.29
C THR A 65 0.12 49.93 -20.98
N ARG A 66 0.88 48.89 -20.63
CA ARG A 66 0.43 47.51 -20.81
C ARG A 66 -0.80 47.36 -19.92
N LEU A 67 -1.99 47.65 -20.47
CA LEU A 67 -3.19 47.00 -19.98
C LEU A 67 -2.92 45.49 -20.10
N ARG A 68 -2.50 44.87 -18.99
CA ARG A 68 -2.79 43.46 -18.78
C ARG A 68 -4.30 43.35 -18.94
N LYS A 69 -4.76 42.78 -20.05
CA LYS A 69 -6.10 42.21 -20.09
C LYS A 69 -6.16 41.28 -18.88
N ARG A 70 -6.92 41.68 -17.85
CA ARG A 70 -7.49 40.70 -16.94
C ARG A 70 -8.37 39.83 -17.84
N THR A 71 -7.87 38.65 -18.18
CA THR A 71 -8.78 37.55 -18.46
C THR A 71 -9.73 37.48 -17.27
N MET A 72 -11.04 37.49 -17.56
CA MET A 72 -12.02 37.17 -16.52
C MET A 72 -11.65 35.78 -15.99
N ALA A 73 -11.72 35.60 -14.68
CA ALA A 73 -11.50 34.30 -14.09
C ALA A 73 -12.57 33.34 -14.65
N THR A 74 -12.19 32.09 -14.93
CA THR A 74 -13.20 31.07 -15.23
C THR A 74 -14.00 30.76 -13.97
N GLU A 75 -15.22 30.21 -14.12
CA GLU A 75 -16.04 29.79 -12.97
C GLU A 75 -15.27 28.82 -12.06
N GLN A 76 -14.39 27.99 -12.63
CA GLN A 76 -13.51 27.08 -11.92
C GLN A 76 -12.35 27.79 -11.20
N GLU A 77 -11.76 28.84 -11.78
CA GLU A 77 -10.76 29.68 -11.09
C GLU A 77 -11.36 30.42 -9.89
N GLU A 78 -12.58 30.96 -10.04
CA GLU A 78 -13.30 31.59 -8.93
C GLU A 78 -13.64 30.57 -7.82
N LEU A 79 -14.16 29.40 -8.20
CA LEU A 79 -14.45 28.29 -7.28
C LEU A 79 -13.22 27.88 -6.47
N VAL A 80 -12.08 27.67 -7.12
CA VAL A 80 -10.81 27.32 -6.45
C VAL A 80 -10.32 28.47 -5.56
N GLY A 81 -10.55 29.73 -5.97
CA GLY A 81 -10.31 30.91 -5.14
C GLY A 81 -11.13 30.90 -3.83
N PHE A 82 -12.39 30.49 -3.88
CA PHE A 82 -13.27 30.45 -2.70
C PHE A 82 -12.85 29.42 -1.63
N LEU A 83 -12.08 28.37 -1.97
CA LEU A 83 -11.45 27.47 -1.00
C LEU A 83 -10.46 28.19 -0.06
N SER A 84 -9.95 29.36 -0.46
CA SER A 84 -9.07 30.20 0.35
C SER A 84 -9.81 31.32 1.10
N HIS A 85 -11.14 31.37 1.02
CA HIS A 85 -11.91 32.50 1.55
C HIS A 85 -11.99 32.49 3.09
N PRO A 86 -11.85 33.65 3.78
CA PRO A 86 -11.83 33.69 5.25
C PRO A 86 -13.17 33.38 5.92
N SER A 87 -14.30 33.45 5.19
CA SER A 87 -15.60 32.99 5.69
C SER A 87 -15.72 31.46 5.60
N PRO A 88 -15.89 30.73 6.72
CA PRO A 88 -16.02 29.27 6.70
C PRO A 88 -17.21 28.78 5.88
N GLN A 89 -18.30 29.56 5.79
CA GLN A 89 -19.48 29.21 5.00
C GLN A 89 -19.18 29.18 3.50
N ILE A 90 -18.36 30.12 3.02
CA ILE A 90 -17.95 30.19 1.61
C ILE A 90 -16.92 29.10 1.31
N ALA A 91 -15.95 28.87 2.20
CA ALA A 91 -15.01 27.77 2.05
C ALA A 91 -15.71 26.39 2.06
N LYS A 92 -16.75 26.22 2.89
CA LYS A 92 -17.61 25.02 2.92
C LYS A 92 -18.34 24.81 1.59
N ALA A 93 -19.09 25.82 1.13
CA ALA A 93 -19.81 25.73 -0.14
C ALA A 93 -18.86 25.45 -1.33
N ALA A 94 -17.67 26.06 -1.34
CA ALA A 94 -16.67 25.81 -2.36
C ALA A 94 -16.12 24.36 -2.31
N VAL A 95 -15.81 23.83 -1.12
CA VAL A 95 -15.31 22.44 -1.02
C VAL A 95 -16.39 21.40 -1.30
N ASP A 96 -17.66 21.67 -0.97
CA ASP A 96 -18.78 20.79 -1.32
C ASP A 96 -18.99 20.70 -2.85
N ILE A 97 -18.87 21.82 -3.57
CA ILE A 97 -18.92 21.84 -5.05
C ILE A 97 -17.71 21.11 -5.64
N VAL A 98 -16.49 21.38 -5.14
CA VAL A 98 -15.27 20.70 -5.59
C VAL A 98 -15.36 19.19 -5.36
N ARG A 99 -15.81 18.75 -4.18
CA ARG A 99 -16.06 17.34 -3.86
C ARG A 99 -17.03 16.73 -4.88
N GLY A 100 -18.16 17.39 -5.16
CA GLY A 100 -19.12 16.94 -6.17
C GLY A 100 -18.50 16.77 -7.57
N LEU A 101 -17.65 17.70 -7.99
CA LEU A 101 -16.91 17.62 -9.26
C LEU A 101 -15.89 16.47 -9.27
N THR A 102 -15.29 16.10 -8.15
CA THR A 102 -14.38 14.93 -8.10
C THR A 102 -15.08 13.58 -8.24
N GLY A 103 -16.42 13.55 -8.29
CA GLY A 103 -17.22 12.34 -8.49
C GLY A 103 -17.39 11.90 -9.95
N SER A 104 -16.83 12.61 -10.93
CA SER A 104 -16.85 12.22 -12.35
C SER A 104 -15.53 12.52 -13.06
N ASP A 105 -15.23 11.75 -14.11
CA ASP A 105 -14.00 11.90 -14.90
C ASP A 105 -13.87 13.31 -15.53
N ASP A 106 -14.97 13.84 -16.08
CA ASP A 106 -15.02 15.20 -16.65
C ASP A 106 -14.70 16.27 -15.59
N GLY A 107 -15.22 16.10 -14.36
CA GLY A 107 -14.99 17.03 -13.26
C GLY A 107 -13.57 16.93 -12.72
N LEU A 108 -13.02 15.71 -12.59
CA LEU A 108 -11.60 15.48 -12.26
C LEU A 108 -10.67 16.11 -13.30
N GLN A 109 -10.93 15.91 -14.59
CA GLN A 109 -10.14 16.46 -15.69
C GLN A 109 -10.21 18.00 -15.74
N SER A 110 -11.39 18.57 -15.47
CA SER A 110 -11.57 20.02 -15.36
C SER A 110 -10.75 20.60 -14.19
N LEU A 111 -10.82 19.97 -13.01
CA LEU A 111 -10.07 20.37 -11.81
C LEU A 111 -8.55 20.19 -11.94
N ALA A 112 -8.08 19.19 -12.70
CA ALA A 112 -6.66 18.91 -12.89
C ALA A 112 -5.87 20.10 -13.48
N ASN A 113 -6.51 20.91 -14.33
CA ASN A 113 -5.93 22.14 -14.90
C ASN A 113 -5.56 23.19 -13.81
N TYR A 114 -6.24 23.13 -12.66
CA TYR A 114 -6.07 24.07 -11.55
C TYR A 114 -5.33 23.46 -10.34
N ALA A 115 -4.77 22.25 -10.49
CA ALA A 115 -4.12 21.48 -9.42
C ALA A 115 -3.13 22.28 -8.57
N ASN A 116 -2.35 23.19 -9.19
CA ASN A 116 -1.33 23.99 -8.53
C ASN A 116 -1.91 24.97 -7.46
N ILE A 117 -3.20 25.29 -7.52
CA ILE A 117 -3.89 26.15 -6.55
C ILE A 117 -4.90 25.32 -5.72
N LEU A 118 -5.59 24.37 -6.38
CA LEU A 118 -6.54 23.45 -5.79
C LEU A 118 -5.92 22.58 -4.69
N LEU A 119 -4.80 21.88 -4.98
CA LEU A 119 -4.21 20.93 -4.04
C LEU A 119 -3.68 21.62 -2.77
N PRO A 120 -2.95 22.76 -2.83
CA PRO A 120 -2.59 23.52 -1.62
C PRO A 120 -3.79 24.04 -0.84
N SER A 121 -4.87 24.42 -1.52
CA SER A 121 -6.09 24.89 -0.85
C SER A 121 -6.76 23.77 -0.07
N LEU A 122 -7.01 22.61 -0.70
CA LEU A 122 -7.58 21.44 -0.04
C LEU A 122 -6.70 20.92 1.11
N ALA A 123 -5.37 20.86 0.91
CA ALA A 123 -4.43 20.43 1.95
C ALA A 123 -4.52 21.28 3.23
N ARG A 124 -4.70 22.59 3.09
CA ARG A 124 -4.88 23.52 4.23
C ARG A 124 -6.22 23.31 4.93
N LEU A 125 -7.29 22.99 4.17
CA LEU A 125 -8.62 22.71 4.73
C LEU A 125 -8.66 21.45 5.61
N LEU A 126 -7.73 20.51 5.44
CA LEU A 126 -7.59 19.33 6.33
C LEU A 126 -7.32 19.67 7.80
N SER A 127 -6.86 20.90 8.12
CA SER A 127 -6.71 21.39 9.50
C SER A 127 -7.85 22.31 9.96
N GLY A 128 -8.94 22.38 9.19
CA GLY A 128 -10.16 23.11 9.55
C GLY A 128 -11.08 22.32 10.49
N ASN A 129 -12.33 22.76 10.60
CA ASN A 129 -13.37 21.99 11.29
C ASN A 129 -13.86 20.82 10.43
N LYS A 130 -14.52 19.83 11.05
CA LYS A 130 -15.01 18.60 10.38
C LYS A 130 -15.81 18.90 9.10
N GLU A 131 -16.72 19.88 9.16
CA GLU A 131 -17.61 20.24 8.04
C GLU A 131 -16.89 20.70 6.76
N VAL A 132 -15.61 21.07 6.86
CA VAL A 132 -14.80 21.53 5.73
C VAL A 132 -13.63 20.57 5.47
N SER A 133 -13.06 19.97 6.51
CA SER A 133 -11.92 19.05 6.39
C SER A 133 -12.30 17.67 5.84
N GLU A 134 -13.50 17.16 6.13
CA GLU A 134 -13.98 15.86 5.64
C GLU A 134 -14.31 15.91 4.13
N PRO A 135 -15.08 16.89 3.60
CA PRO A 135 -15.21 17.08 2.14
C PRO A 135 -13.86 17.33 1.44
N ALA A 136 -12.93 18.05 2.08
CA ALA A 136 -11.59 18.28 1.52
C ALA A 136 -10.78 16.96 1.43
N ALA A 137 -10.87 16.11 2.45
CA ALA A 137 -10.22 14.80 2.45
C ALA A 137 -10.80 13.88 1.37
N GLU A 138 -12.13 13.86 1.20
CA GLU A 138 -12.80 13.07 0.16
C GLU A 138 -12.41 13.54 -1.24
N ALA A 139 -12.40 14.85 -1.50
CA ALA A 139 -11.93 15.42 -2.76
C ALA A 139 -10.46 15.05 -3.04
N LEU A 140 -9.58 15.06 -2.02
CA LEU A 140 -8.19 14.64 -2.16
C LEU A 140 -8.06 13.13 -2.44
N VAL A 141 -8.87 12.28 -1.80
CA VAL A 141 -8.91 10.84 -2.10
C VAL A 141 -9.26 10.62 -3.57
N ASN A 142 -10.31 11.26 -4.07
CA ASN A 142 -10.73 11.13 -5.47
C ASN A 142 -9.67 11.67 -6.46
N LEU A 143 -9.14 12.88 -6.22
CA LEU A 143 -8.07 13.46 -7.05
C LEU A 143 -6.80 12.60 -7.06
N SER A 144 -6.47 11.93 -5.94
CA SER A 144 -5.27 11.08 -5.83
C SER A 144 -5.37 9.74 -6.56
N GLN A 145 -6.53 9.40 -7.15
CA GLN A 145 -6.64 8.26 -8.08
C GLN A 145 -5.94 8.57 -9.42
N ASN A 146 -5.80 9.85 -9.78
CA ASN A 146 -4.98 10.25 -10.91
C ASN A 146 -3.50 10.32 -10.48
N SER A 147 -2.64 9.57 -11.19
CA SER A 147 -1.21 9.44 -10.89
C SER A 147 -0.45 10.78 -10.90
N ASP A 148 -0.74 11.67 -11.84
CA ASP A 148 -0.05 12.97 -11.95
C ASP A 148 -0.45 13.92 -10.81
N LEU A 149 -1.72 13.86 -10.38
CA LEU A 149 -2.19 14.61 -9.22
C LEU A 149 -1.63 14.03 -7.91
N ALA A 150 -1.56 12.71 -7.79
CA ALA A 150 -0.91 12.03 -6.66
C ALA A 150 0.59 12.39 -6.56
N ALA A 151 1.31 12.41 -7.69
CA ALA A 151 2.70 12.87 -7.75
C ALA A 151 2.85 14.31 -7.25
N LYS A 152 2.03 15.25 -7.75
CA LYS A 152 2.01 16.64 -7.25
C LYS A 152 1.70 16.73 -5.76
N MET A 153 0.75 15.93 -5.25
CA MET A 153 0.45 15.86 -3.82
C MET A 153 1.67 15.40 -2.99
N ILE A 154 2.43 14.41 -3.48
CA ILE A 154 3.65 13.93 -2.81
C ILE A 154 4.73 15.02 -2.81
N GLU A 155 4.97 15.69 -3.94
CA GLU A 155 5.93 16.80 -4.07
C GLU A 155 5.66 17.95 -3.09
N MET A 156 4.38 18.32 -2.92
CA MET A 156 3.99 19.36 -1.94
C MET A 156 3.93 18.87 -0.48
N GLY A 157 4.32 17.62 -0.20
CA GLY A 157 4.42 17.07 1.16
C GLY A 157 3.12 16.51 1.74
N MET A 158 2.14 16.13 0.93
CA MET A 158 0.82 15.63 1.40
C MET A 158 0.92 14.42 2.34
N ILE A 159 1.91 13.52 2.14
CA ILE A 159 2.16 12.39 3.05
C ILE A 159 2.34 12.86 4.50
N LYS A 160 3.17 13.90 4.71
CA LYS A 160 3.37 14.50 6.02
C LYS A 160 2.08 15.15 6.53
N THR A 161 1.40 15.93 5.71
CA THR A 161 0.12 16.58 6.09
C THR A 161 -0.92 15.57 6.53
N ALA A 162 -1.11 14.49 5.79
CA ALA A 162 -2.05 13.41 6.12
C ALA A 162 -1.65 12.69 7.42
N MET A 163 -0.37 12.36 7.60
CA MET A 163 0.13 11.73 8.84
C MET A 163 0.05 12.65 10.05
N ASP A 164 0.28 13.96 9.88
CA ASP A 164 0.19 14.94 10.96
C ASP A 164 -1.27 15.21 11.35
N VAL A 165 -2.23 15.17 10.41
CA VAL A 165 -3.68 15.27 10.72
C VAL A 165 -4.24 13.98 11.32
N LEU A 166 -3.90 12.81 10.76
CA LEU A 166 -4.40 11.48 11.19
C LEU A 166 -4.14 11.18 12.68
N TYR A 167 -3.12 11.79 13.27
CA TYR A 167 -2.76 11.62 14.68
C TYR A 167 -2.98 12.88 15.54
N LYS A 168 -3.77 13.87 15.07
CA LYS A 168 -4.32 14.93 15.94
C LYS A 168 -5.46 14.39 16.82
N PRO A 169 -5.61 14.83 18.08
CA PRO A 169 -6.66 14.35 18.98
C PRO A 169 -8.09 14.50 18.43
N GLU A 170 -8.35 15.53 17.61
CA GLU A 170 -9.67 15.89 17.10
C GLU A 170 -10.00 15.25 15.73
N SER A 171 -9.13 14.40 15.19
CA SER A 171 -9.30 13.83 13.85
C SER A 171 -10.41 12.76 13.80
N SER A 172 -11.46 13.05 13.02
CA SER A 172 -12.70 12.26 12.94
C SER A 172 -12.98 11.61 11.58
N PHE A 173 -12.11 11.82 10.59
CA PHE A 173 -12.22 11.34 9.21
C PHE A 173 -11.00 10.46 8.82
N ASN A 174 -10.51 9.70 9.80
CA ASN A 174 -9.27 8.91 9.72
C ASN A 174 -9.24 7.94 8.53
N ARG A 175 -10.39 7.35 8.17
CA ARG A 175 -10.52 6.45 7.02
C ARG A 175 -10.13 7.13 5.71
N LEU A 176 -10.60 8.36 5.46
CA LEU A 176 -10.25 9.13 4.25
C LEU A 176 -8.75 9.45 4.20
N LEU A 177 -8.14 9.76 5.35
CA LEU A 177 -6.69 10.00 5.42
C LEU A 177 -5.87 8.73 5.15
N VAL A 178 -6.32 7.57 5.64
CA VAL A 178 -5.69 6.28 5.32
C VAL A 178 -5.88 5.92 3.84
N MET A 179 -7.08 6.14 3.26
CA MET A 179 -7.33 5.93 1.83
C MET A 179 -6.47 6.84 0.95
N LEU A 180 -6.28 8.11 1.33
CA LEU A 180 -5.35 9.02 0.66
C LEU A 180 -3.92 8.47 0.71
N LEU A 181 -3.46 7.99 1.87
CA LEU A 181 -2.14 7.36 1.98
C LEU A 181 -2.03 6.06 1.15
N VAL A 182 -3.10 5.28 0.98
CA VAL A 182 -3.11 4.11 0.08
C VAL A 182 -2.86 4.54 -1.37
N ASN A 183 -3.55 5.58 -1.84
CA ASN A 183 -3.38 6.08 -3.20
C ASN A 183 -1.98 6.67 -3.42
N LEU A 184 -1.52 7.55 -2.52
CA LEU A 184 -0.20 8.15 -2.62
C LEU A 184 0.95 7.12 -2.51
N THR A 185 0.76 5.99 -1.81
CA THR A 185 1.75 4.90 -1.74
C THR A 185 1.70 3.92 -2.92
N GLN A 186 0.85 4.12 -3.93
CA GLN A 186 1.04 3.43 -5.21
C GLN A 186 2.26 3.96 -5.99
N LEU A 187 2.75 5.15 -5.64
CA LEU A 187 3.92 5.77 -6.26
C LEU A 187 5.17 5.59 -5.40
N ASP A 188 6.30 5.28 -6.03
CA ASP A 188 7.59 5.06 -5.35
C ASP A 188 8.05 6.26 -4.52
N ALA A 189 7.78 7.49 -4.98
CA ALA A 189 8.05 8.71 -4.24
C ALA A 189 7.20 8.82 -2.97
N GLY A 190 5.95 8.36 -3.00
CA GLY A 190 5.05 8.32 -1.85
C GLY A 190 5.47 7.26 -0.84
N ILE A 191 5.92 6.09 -1.30
CA ILE A 191 6.55 5.07 -0.45
C ILE A 191 7.80 5.62 0.22
N ALA A 192 8.73 6.24 -0.53
CA ALA A 192 9.96 6.81 0.02
C ALA A 192 9.70 7.94 1.05
N SER A 193 8.69 8.77 0.79
CA SER A 193 8.23 9.82 1.70
C SER A 193 7.61 9.25 2.99
N LEU A 194 6.78 8.21 2.89
CA LEU A 194 6.17 7.56 4.06
C LEU A 194 7.16 6.72 4.87
N LEU A 195 8.14 6.09 4.22
CA LEU A 195 9.28 5.45 4.89
C LEU A 195 10.23 6.47 5.56
N GLN A 196 10.10 7.75 5.21
CA GLN A 196 10.96 8.84 5.69
C GLN A 196 12.44 8.60 5.34
N SER A 197 12.69 8.02 4.17
CA SER A 197 14.02 7.53 3.74
C SER A 197 15.11 8.60 3.60
N ALA A 198 14.74 9.88 3.60
CA ALA A 198 15.67 11.01 3.53
C ALA A 198 16.16 11.51 4.91
N ASP A 199 15.57 11.04 6.02
CA ASP A 199 15.95 11.41 7.38
C ASP A 199 16.13 10.15 8.24
N GLU A 200 17.38 9.73 8.41
CA GLU A 200 17.75 8.53 9.20
C GLU A 200 17.20 8.55 10.63
N LYS A 201 17.03 9.74 11.24
CA LYS A 201 16.51 9.85 12.62
C LYS A 201 15.01 9.60 12.71
N MET A 202 14.30 9.85 11.61
CA MET A 202 12.85 9.72 11.51
C MET A 202 12.41 8.47 10.74
N GLN A 203 13.35 7.73 10.14
CA GLN A 203 13.08 6.60 9.25
C GLN A 203 12.11 5.56 9.87
N GLY A 204 10.96 5.39 9.22
CA GLY A 204 9.90 4.48 9.61
C GLY A 204 9.04 4.89 10.81
N LEU A 205 9.17 6.09 11.36
CA LEU A 205 8.32 6.55 12.47
C LEU A 205 6.84 6.54 12.06
N TYR A 206 6.52 6.96 10.84
CA TYR A 206 5.17 6.89 10.28
C TYR A 206 4.67 5.43 10.15
N ILE A 207 5.50 4.50 9.67
CA ILE A 207 5.14 3.08 9.61
C ILE A 207 4.90 2.50 11.00
N MET A 208 5.73 2.83 11.99
CA MET A 208 5.53 2.40 13.39
C MET A 208 4.21 2.91 13.97
N LYS A 209 3.79 4.14 13.64
CA LYS A 209 2.48 4.68 14.03
C LYS A 209 1.34 3.93 13.35
N LEU A 210 1.43 3.71 12.03
CA LEU A 210 0.41 3.02 11.24
C LEU A 210 0.24 1.56 11.68
N VAL A 211 1.33 0.80 11.88
CA VAL A 211 1.29 -0.56 12.41
C VAL A 211 0.66 -0.60 13.81
N ARG A 212 0.99 0.36 14.69
CA ARG A 212 0.35 0.45 16.01
C ARG A 212 -1.15 0.72 15.93
N SER A 213 -1.61 1.53 14.96
CA SER A 213 -3.04 1.74 14.75
C SER A 213 -3.73 0.53 14.12
N PHE A 214 -3.08 -0.13 13.17
CA PHE A 214 -3.53 -1.38 12.56
C PHE A 214 -3.73 -2.43 13.65
N CYS A 215 -2.73 -2.74 14.47
CA CYS A 215 -2.81 -3.79 15.51
C CYS A 215 -3.69 -3.46 16.74
N ARG A 216 -4.56 -2.44 16.67
CA ARG A 216 -5.64 -2.23 17.66
C ARG A 216 -6.86 -3.06 17.25
N SER A 217 -7.56 -3.63 18.23
CA SER A 217 -8.85 -4.27 18.00
C SER A 217 -9.80 -3.31 17.30
N PRO A 218 -10.51 -3.73 16.24
CA PRO A 218 -11.62 -2.96 15.67
C PRO A 218 -12.63 -2.61 16.78
N SER A 219 -13.19 -1.41 16.77
CA SER A 219 -14.26 -1.08 17.72
C SER A 219 -15.51 -1.88 17.39
N GLU A 220 -16.15 -2.48 18.39
CA GLU A 220 -17.37 -3.29 18.24
C GLU A 220 -18.58 -2.52 17.66
N THR A 221 -18.47 -1.20 17.49
CA THR A 221 -19.58 -0.27 17.20
C THR A 221 -19.33 0.69 16.03
N GLY A 222 -18.33 0.45 15.16
CA GLY A 222 -18.06 1.35 14.03
C GLY A 222 -17.17 0.79 12.92
N GLU A 223 -17.15 1.48 11.77
CA GLU A 223 -16.20 1.23 10.68
C GLU A 223 -14.75 1.32 11.20
N ASP A 224 -13.88 0.38 10.80
CA ASP A 224 -12.47 0.39 11.15
C ASP A 224 -11.68 1.28 10.19
N PRO A 225 -11.24 2.49 10.60
CA PRO A 225 -10.53 3.39 9.69
C PRO A 225 -9.12 2.89 9.32
N PHE A 226 -8.59 1.89 10.03
CA PHE A 226 -7.22 1.40 9.87
C PHE A 226 -7.13 0.08 9.11
N GLU A 227 -8.22 -0.58 8.72
CA GLU A 227 -8.13 -1.82 7.93
C GLU A 227 -7.39 -1.63 6.60
N HIS A 228 -7.56 -0.47 5.97
CA HIS A 228 -6.87 -0.06 4.75
C HIS A 228 -5.34 0.15 4.93
N VAL A 229 -4.82 0.20 6.17
CA VAL A 229 -3.36 0.18 6.40
C VAL A 229 -2.74 -1.11 5.86
N GLY A 230 -3.50 -2.21 5.77
CA GLY A 230 -3.07 -3.44 5.10
C GLY A 230 -2.54 -3.18 3.68
N SER A 231 -3.24 -2.37 2.88
CA SER A 231 -2.81 -2.00 1.53
C SER A 231 -1.55 -1.12 1.52
N ILE A 232 -1.37 -0.25 2.52
CA ILE A 232 -0.15 0.55 2.69
C ILE A 232 1.06 -0.36 2.97
N LEU A 233 0.89 -1.38 3.82
CA LEU A 233 1.94 -2.35 4.15
C LEU A 233 2.34 -3.21 2.94
N VAL A 234 1.37 -3.62 2.12
CA VAL A 234 1.62 -4.27 0.83
C VAL A 234 2.38 -3.33 -0.12
N ASN A 235 1.98 -2.05 -0.22
CA ASN A 235 2.65 -1.08 -1.07
C ASN A 235 4.11 -0.85 -0.68
N ILE A 236 4.41 -0.54 0.58
CA ILE A 236 5.80 -0.26 1.00
C ILE A 236 6.70 -1.49 0.88
N SER A 237 6.16 -2.70 1.04
CA SER A 237 6.93 -3.97 0.96
C SER A 237 7.29 -4.38 -0.49
N LYS A 238 6.69 -3.75 -1.51
CA LYS A 238 7.17 -3.84 -2.90
C LYS A 238 8.63 -3.33 -3.04
N GLN A 239 9.01 -2.33 -2.25
CA GLN A 239 10.39 -1.81 -2.21
C GLN A 239 11.27 -2.53 -1.17
N GLN A 240 12.54 -2.77 -1.53
CA GLN A 240 13.51 -3.38 -0.60
C GLN A 240 13.70 -2.56 0.69
N ALA A 241 13.63 -1.22 0.61
CA ALA A 241 13.72 -0.35 1.79
C ALA A 241 12.59 -0.61 2.79
N GLY A 242 11.36 -0.82 2.32
CA GLY A 242 10.22 -1.20 3.15
C GLY A 242 10.38 -2.60 3.74
N ARG A 243 10.82 -3.59 2.95
CA ARG A 243 11.09 -4.95 3.45
C ARG A 243 12.14 -4.96 4.57
N LYS A 244 13.28 -4.28 4.37
CA LYS A 244 14.34 -4.14 5.39
C LYS A 244 13.82 -3.49 6.68
N LEU A 245 12.92 -2.52 6.58
CA LEU A 245 12.32 -1.86 7.74
C LEU A 245 11.31 -2.77 8.49
N LEU A 246 10.53 -3.57 7.76
CA LEU A 246 9.55 -4.49 8.34
C LEU A 246 10.21 -5.72 8.98
N LEU A 247 11.29 -6.22 8.36
CA LEU A 247 12.08 -7.37 8.80
C LEU A 247 13.07 -7.05 9.94
N ASP A 248 13.27 -5.79 10.31
CA ASP A 248 14.17 -5.41 11.41
C ASP A 248 13.66 -5.97 12.76
N PRO A 249 14.37 -6.95 13.36
CA PRO A 249 13.92 -7.58 14.60
C PRO A 249 13.93 -6.61 15.78
N LYS A 250 14.71 -5.50 15.72
CA LYS A 250 14.72 -4.46 16.76
C LYS A 250 13.44 -3.63 16.77
N ARG A 251 12.75 -3.53 15.62
CA ARG A 251 11.46 -2.81 15.48
C ARG A 251 10.27 -3.74 15.69
N GLY A 252 10.41 -5.03 15.39
CA GLY A 252 9.38 -6.05 15.61
C GLY A 252 8.07 -5.77 14.87
N LEU A 253 8.13 -5.10 13.71
CA LEU A 253 6.95 -4.66 12.96
C LEU A 253 6.24 -5.83 12.30
N LEU A 254 6.96 -6.70 11.58
CA LEU A 254 6.36 -7.87 10.97
C LEU A 254 5.69 -8.78 12.01
N LYS A 255 6.29 -8.99 13.19
CA LYS A 255 5.67 -9.72 14.32
C LYS A 255 4.33 -9.13 14.79
N GLN A 256 4.19 -7.80 14.76
CA GLN A 256 2.93 -7.13 15.10
C GLN A 256 1.89 -7.28 14.00
N ILE A 257 2.29 -7.11 12.74
CA ILE A 257 1.42 -7.26 11.56
C ILE A 257 0.89 -8.70 11.46
N LEU A 258 1.73 -9.71 11.68
CA LEU A 258 1.35 -11.12 11.62
C LEU A 258 0.17 -11.46 12.53
N ARG A 259 0.05 -10.83 13.72
CA ARG A 259 -1.06 -11.03 14.69
C ARG A 259 -2.44 -10.58 14.19
N GLN A 260 -2.60 -10.34 12.89
CA GLN A 260 -3.85 -9.95 12.23
C GLN A 260 -4.21 -10.93 11.10
N PHE A 261 -3.51 -12.07 10.98
CA PHE A 261 -3.78 -13.09 9.94
C PHE A 261 -5.19 -13.68 10.04
N ASP A 262 -5.73 -13.76 11.27
CA ASP A 262 -7.05 -14.28 11.66
C ASP A 262 -8.09 -13.17 11.86
N SER A 263 -7.76 -11.91 11.52
CA SER A 263 -8.68 -10.78 11.65
C SER A 263 -9.99 -11.01 10.90
N THR A 264 -11.12 -10.60 11.48
CA THR A 264 -12.44 -10.67 10.83
C THR A 264 -12.52 -9.85 9.54
N SER A 265 -11.82 -8.70 9.45
CA SER A 265 -11.74 -7.92 8.20
C SER A 265 -10.86 -8.62 7.16
N SER A 266 -11.44 -8.89 5.99
CA SER A 266 -10.74 -9.45 4.83
C SER A 266 -9.61 -8.53 4.34
N LEU A 267 -9.78 -7.21 4.40
CA LEU A 267 -8.75 -6.24 4.01
C LEU A 267 -7.50 -6.36 4.88
N ARG A 268 -7.68 -6.62 6.18
CA ARG A 268 -6.57 -6.88 7.11
C ARG A 268 -5.84 -8.17 6.75
N ARG A 269 -6.56 -9.29 6.54
CA ARG A 269 -5.96 -10.59 6.17
C ARG A 269 -5.19 -10.51 4.85
N LYS A 270 -5.73 -9.85 3.81
CA LYS A 270 -5.03 -9.58 2.55
C LYS A 270 -3.78 -8.72 2.73
N GLY A 271 -3.90 -7.66 3.52
CA GLY A 271 -2.77 -6.79 3.87
C GLY A 271 -1.64 -7.56 4.55
N VAL A 272 -1.97 -8.46 5.47
CA VAL A 272 -1.02 -9.36 6.13
C VAL A 272 -0.36 -10.30 5.11
N SER A 273 -1.15 -11.10 4.38
CA SER A 273 -0.60 -12.12 3.45
C SER A 273 0.33 -11.50 2.41
N GLY A 274 -0.11 -10.41 1.74
CA GLY A 274 0.68 -9.73 0.72
C GLY A 274 1.95 -9.09 1.28
N THR A 275 1.92 -8.60 2.53
CA THR A 275 3.10 -8.05 3.21
C THR A 275 4.11 -9.15 3.55
N ILE A 276 3.66 -10.32 4.03
CA ILE A 276 4.54 -11.47 4.29
C ILE A 276 5.18 -11.94 2.99
N ARG A 277 4.36 -12.21 1.97
CA ARG A 277 4.78 -12.65 0.64
C ARG A 277 5.80 -11.71 0.02
N ASN A 278 5.59 -10.40 0.13
CA ASN A 278 6.59 -9.43 -0.29
C ASN A 278 7.87 -9.51 0.54
N CYS A 279 7.79 -9.58 1.88
CA CYS A 279 8.98 -9.70 2.74
C CYS A 279 9.81 -10.97 2.45
N CYS A 280 9.16 -12.07 2.05
CA CYS A 280 9.82 -13.33 1.67
C CYS A 280 10.71 -13.22 0.41
N PHE A 281 10.61 -12.18 -0.41
CA PHE A 281 11.61 -11.91 -1.45
C PHE A 281 13.04 -11.70 -0.89
N GLU A 282 13.19 -11.28 0.37
CA GLU A 282 14.52 -11.15 1.00
C GLU A 282 14.97 -12.45 1.69
N ALA A 283 14.26 -13.59 1.53
CA ALA A 283 14.53 -14.82 2.28
C ALA A 283 16.00 -15.27 2.22
N GLU A 284 16.66 -15.21 1.05
CA GLU A 284 18.09 -15.54 0.89
C GLU A 284 19.00 -14.79 1.88
N SER A 285 18.73 -13.51 2.16
CA SER A 285 19.58 -12.69 3.04
C SER A 285 18.99 -12.43 4.44
N GLN A 286 17.70 -12.65 4.63
CA GLN A 286 16.95 -12.32 5.85
C GLN A 286 16.21 -13.51 6.48
N LEU A 287 16.43 -14.75 6.02
CA LEU A 287 15.76 -15.95 6.54
C LEU A 287 15.77 -16.02 8.07
N GLN A 288 16.90 -15.74 8.71
CA GLN A 288 17.04 -15.70 10.16
C GLN A 288 16.01 -14.76 10.84
N ASN A 289 15.72 -13.60 10.25
CA ASN A 289 14.75 -12.64 10.79
C ASN A 289 13.29 -13.08 10.56
N LEU A 290 13.02 -13.83 9.49
CA LEU A 290 11.74 -14.51 9.28
C LEU A 290 11.55 -15.67 10.28
N LEU A 291 12.58 -16.49 10.51
CA LEU A 291 12.49 -17.63 11.42
C LEU A 291 12.49 -17.23 12.90
N LEU A 292 13.03 -16.06 13.27
CA LEU A 292 12.89 -15.47 14.61
C LEU A 292 11.43 -15.18 15.02
N ILE A 293 10.49 -15.20 14.07
CA ILE A 293 9.05 -14.98 14.29
C ILE A 293 8.21 -16.18 13.84
N SER A 294 8.81 -17.37 13.77
CA SER A 294 8.19 -18.65 13.34
C SER A 294 6.85 -18.97 14.02
N GLU A 295 6.75 -18.72 15.33
CA GLU A 295 5.53 -18.79 16.17
C GLU A 295 4.32 -18.08 15.53
N PHE A 296 4.54 -16.97 14.82
CA PHE A 296 3.49 -16.18 14.15
C PHE A 296 3.48 -16.40 12.63
N LEU A 297 4.65 -16.69 12.05
CA LEU A 297 4.82 -16.87 10.60
C LEU A 297 4.15 -18.16 10.12
N TRP A 298 4.36 -19.27 10.83
CA TRP A 298 3.82 -20.56 10.41
C TRP A 298 2.29 -20.63 10.49
N PRO A 299 1.61 -20.17 11.56
CA PRO A 299 0.15 -20.04 11.53
C PRO A 299 -0.36 -19.17 10.38
N ALA A 300 0.24 -17.98 10.17
CA ALA A 300 -0.20 -17.06 9.13
C ALA A 300 -0.03 -17.60 7.69
N LEU A 301 0.97 -18.46 7.46
CA LEU A 301 1.22 -19.08 6.16
C LEU A 301 0.52 -20.43 5.96
N LEU A 302 0.41 -21.26 7.00
CA LEU A 302 -0.04 -22.65 6.88
C LEU A 302 -1.55 -22.80 7.11
N LEU A 303 -2.16 -22.01 7.99
CA LEU A 303 -3.60 -22.10 8.24
C LEU A 303 -4.47 -21.81 7.00
N PRO A 304 -4.13 -20.87 6.09
CA PRO A 304 -4.87 -20.65 4.84
C PRO A 304 -4.77 -21.80 3.82
N VAL A 305 -3.77 -22.66 3.91
CA VAL A 305 -3.43 -23.70 2.91
C VAL A 305 -3.49 -25.11 3.48
N ALA A 306 -4.23 -25.29 4.59
CA ALA A 306 -4.34 -26.56 5.31
C ALA A 306 -5.56 -27.40 4.94
N GLY A 307 -6.38 -26.96 3.98
CA GLY A 307 -7.67 -27.59 3.68
C GLY A 307 -8.71 -27.40 4.79
N ASN A 308 -9.77 -28.20 4.73
CA ASN A 308 -10.88 -28.19 5.69
C ASN A 308 -10.87 -29.40 6.66
N LYS A 309 -10.01 -30.40 6.41
CA LYS A 309 -9.90 -31.61 7.25
C LYS A 309 -9.38 -31.29 8.65
N VAL A 310 -9.97 -31.95 9.65
CA VAL A 310 -9.44 -32.00 11.01
C VAL A 310 -8.24 -32.95 11.04
N TYR A 311 -7.11 -32.48 11.56
CA TYR A 311 -5.86 -33.24 11.62
C TYR A 311 -5.85 -34.16 12.84
N ASN A 312 -5.26 -35.35 12.68
CA ASN A 312 -5.11 -36.32 13.76
C ASN A 312 -3.95 -35.95 14.72
N GLU A 313 -3.95 -36.52 15.92
CA GLU A 313 -2.93 -36.27 16.95
C GLU A 313 -1.50 -36.63 16.51
N GLN A 314 -1.32 -37.63 15.64
CA GLN A 314 0.00 -38.02 15.12
C GLN A 314 0.58 -36.96 14.17
N ASP A 315 -0.27 -36.19 13.49
CA ASP A 315 0.13 -35.07 12.65
C ASP A 315 0.26 -33.76 13.45
N THR A 316 -0.66 -33.47 14.38
CA THR A 316 -0.65 -32.20 15.14
C THR A 316 0.38 -32.17 16.28
N SER A 317 0.76 -33.31 16.86
CA SER A 317 1.86 -33.41 17.84
C SER A 317 3.24 -33.02 17.31
N LYS A 318 3.39 -32.91 15.98
CA LYS A 318 4.61 -32.44 15.29
C LYS A 318 4.57 -30.95 14.92
N MET A 319 3.49 -30.25 15.26
CA MET A 319 3.27 -28.84 14.92
C MET A 319 3.53 -27.93 16.13
N PRO A 320 3.88 -26.64 15.93
CA PRO A 320 3.80 -25.62 16.98
C PRO A 320 2.40 -25.58 17.59
N LEU A 321 2.31 -25.25 18.89
CA LEU A 321 1.07 -25.36 19.68
C LEU A 321 -0.10 -24.62 19.02
N GLU A 322 0.12 -23.38 18.58
CA GLU A 322 -0.89 -22.51 17.96
C GLU A 322 -1.44 -23.12 16.66
N LEU A 323 -0.56 -23.73 15.85
CA LEU A 323 -0.90 -24.37 14.59
C LEU A 323 -1.61 -25.72 14.83
N GLY A 324 -1.07 -26.55 15.72
CA GLY A 324 -1.61 -27.87 16.06
C GLY A 324 -2.99 -27.77 16.71
N CYS A 325 -3.19 -26.84 17.65
CA CYS A 325 -4.50 -26.60 18.27
C CYS A 325 -5.53 -26.12 17.23
N ALA A 326 -5.16 -25.18 16.36
CA ALA A 326 -6.07 -24.69 15.32
C ALA A 326 -6.47 -25.81 14.33
N LEU A 327 -5.53 -26.67 13.93
CA LEU A 327 -5.79 -27.77 12.99
C LEU A 327 -6.43 -29.03 13.63
N SER A 328 -6.57 -29.07 14.96
CA SER A 328 -7.24 -30.16 15.69
C SER A 328 -8.77 -29.97 15.83
N ILE A 329 -9.34 -28.91 15.27
CA ILE A 329 -10.77 -28.60 15.30
C ILE A 329 -11.32 -28.31 13.90
N GLU A 330 -12.65 -28.35 13.75
CA GLU A 330 -13.31 -27.84 12.55
C GLU A 330 -13.12 -26.31 12.46
N ARG A 331 -12.89 -25.81 11.24
CA ARG A 331 -12.58 -24.40 10.97
C ARG A 331 -13.34 -23.92 9.75
N GLU A 332 -13.65 -22.63 9.70
CA GLU A 332 -14.01 -21.97 8.45
C GLU A 332 -12.78 -21.94 7.50
N PRO A 333 -12.94 -22.33 6.22
CA PRO A 333 -11.86 -22.25 5.24
C PRO A 333 -11.51 -20.79 4.90
N VAL A 334 -10.27 -20.56 4.48
CA VAL A 334 -9.87 -19.25 3.94
C VAL A 334 -10.22 -19.21 2.45
N ASP A 335 -11.46 -18.84 2.14
CA ASP A 335 -12.03 -18.88 0.78
C ASP A 335 -11.29 -18.01 -0.25
N ASP A 336 -10.60 -16.96 0.19
CA ASP A 336 -9.96 -15.99 -0.71
C ASP A 336 -8.70 -16.58 -1.38
N PRO A 337 -8.71 -16.81 -2.71
CA PRO A 337 -7.63 -17.53 -3.39
C PRO A 337 -6.33 -16.72 -3.42
N GLU A 338 -6.41 -15.39 -3.40
CA GLU A 338 -5.22 -14.52 -3.37
C GLU A 338 -4.43 -14.71 -2.07
N ILE A 339 -5.12 -14.89 -0.94
CA ILE A 339 -4.46 -15.17 0.35
C ILE A 339 -3.74 -16.53 0.30
N ARG A 340 -4.38 -17.55 -0.28
CA ARG A 340 -3.79 -18.90 -0.40
C ARG A 340 -2.58 -18.93 -1.34
N ILE A 341 -2.67 -18.28 -2.51
CA ILE A 341 -1.55 -18.14 -3.45
C ILE A 341 -0.38 -17.41 -2.79
N GLN A 342 -0.62 -16.24 -2.18
CA GLN A 342 0.43 -15.46 -1.52
C GLN A 342 1.12 -16.24 -0.39
N ALA A 343 0.36 -17.07 0.35
CA ALA A 343 0.92 -17.95 1.37
C ALA A 343 1.80 -19.06 0.77
N LEU A 344 1.36 -19.72 -0.30
CA LEU A 344 2.15 -20.75 -1.01
C LEU A 344 3.44 -20.16 -1.61
N GLU A 345 3.36 -18.99 -2.26
CA GLU A 345 4.53 -18.27 -2.77
C GLU A 345 5.52 -17.89 -1.66
N ALA A 346 5.04 -17.47 -0.49
CA ALA A 346 5.87 -17.18 0.67
C ALA A 346 6.57 -18.44 1.21
N ILE A 347 5.84 -19.56 1.34
CA ILE A 347 6.39 -20.86 1.76
C ILE A 347 7.42 -21.35 0.73
N TYR A 348 7.18 -21.17 -0.57
CA TYR A 348 8.12 -21.49 -1.65
C TYR A 348 9.42 -20.69 -1.49
N MET A 349 9.35 -19.36 -1.37
CA MET A 349 10.54 -18.51 -1.23
C MET A 349 11.36 -18.82 0.03
N ILE A 350 10.70 -19.18 1.14
CA ILE A 350 11.39 -19.66 2.36
C ILE A 350 12.02 -21.05 2.12
N SER A 351 11.29 -21.96 1.47
CA SER A 351 11.71 -23.35 1.22
C SER A 351 12.78 -23.49 0.15
N LEU A 352 13.00 -22.49 -0.71
CA LEU A 352 14.17 -22.44 -1.59
C LEU A 352 15.46 -22.54 -0.76
N GLN A 353 15.51 -21.89 0.40
CA GLN A 353 16.65 -21.86 1.31
C GLN A 353 16.71 -23.15 2.14
N GLU A 354 17.85 -23.84 2.20
CA GLU A 354 18.00 -25.12 2.92
C GLU A 354 17.53 -25.05 4.38
N ALA A 355 17.92 -24.01 5.13
CA ALA A 355 17.49 -23.84 6.51
C ALA A 355 15.99 -23.48 6.64
N GLY A 356 15.40 -22.80 5.65
CA GLY A 356 13.97 -22.48 5.62
C GLY A 356 13.13 -23.72 5.30
N ARG A 357 13.62 -24.55 4.37
CA ARG A 357 13.12 -25.89 4.07
C ARG A 357 13.09 -26.76 5.33
N ARG A 358 14.22 -26.89 6.05
CA ARG A 358 14.26 -27.63 7.33
C ARG A 358 13.26 -27.10 8.36
N ALA A 359 13.12 -25.77 8.47
CA ALA A 359 12.16 -25.17 9.40
C ALA A 359 10.70 -25.49 9.02
N PHE A 360 10.35 -25.45 7.72
CA PHE A 360 9.02 -25.82 7.22
C PHE A 360 8.72 -27.32 7.42
N TRP A 361 9.71 -28.20 7.26
CA TRP A 361 9.58 -29.64 7.59
C TRP A 361 9.37 -29.85 9.10
N SER A 362 10.09 -29.12 9.95
CA SER A 362 10.01 -29.28 11.42
C SER A 362 8.64 -28.93 12.03
N VAL A 363 7.75 -28.29 11.27
CA VAL A 363 6.38 -27.95 11.68
C VAL A 363 5.31 -28.79 10.97
N ASN A 364 5.69 -29.95 10.42
CA ASN A 364 4.85 -30.85 9.61
C ASN A 364 4.26 -30.17 8.34
N GLY A 365 4.92 -29.11 7.86
CA GLY A 365 4.45 -28.28 6.75
C GLY A 365 4.13 -29.02 5.45
N PRO A 366 4.96 -29.96 4.97
CA PRO A 366 4.66 -30.75 3.77
C PRO A 366 3.35 -31.53 3.86
N ARG A 367 3.00 -32.05 5.05
CA ARG A 367 1.73 -32.77 5.29
C ARG A 367 0.53 -31.84 5.22
N ILE A 368 0.65 -30.62 5.75
CA ILE A 368 -0.38 -29.60 5.70
C ILE A 368 -0.68 -29.19 4.25
N VAL A 369 0.38 -28.93 3.48
CA VAL A 369 0.29 -28.56 2.06
C VAL A 369 -0.28 -29.71 1.21
N GLN A 370 0.07 -30.97 1.50
CA GLN A 370 -0.53 -32.14 0.84
C GLN A 370 -2.04 -32.20 1.07
N VAL A 371 -2.49 -32.08 2.33
CA VAL A 371 -3.92 -32.13 2.67
C VAL A 371 -4.68 -30.95 2.07
N GLY A 372 -4.09 -29.74 2.09
CA GLY A 372 -4.68 -28.57 1.45
C GLY A 372 -4.84 -28.70 -0.07
N TYR A 373 -3.92 -29.39 -0.75
CA TYR A 373 -4.02 -29.68 -2.18
C TYR A 373 -5.10 -30.72 -2.50
N GLU A 374 -5.31 -31.71 -1.63
CA GLU A 374 -6.39 -32.71 -1.80
C GLU A 374 -7.81 -32.10 -1.78
N ASP A 375 -7.96 -30.89 -1.23
CA ASP A 375 -9.24 -30.17 -1.07
C ASP A 375 -9.38 -28.94 -1.99
N GLU A 376 -8.41 -28.67 -2.88
CA GLU A 376 -8.37 -27.42 -3.67
C GLU A 376 -8.89 -27.60 -5.10
N ASP A 377 -9.95 -26.89 -5.44
CA ASP A 377 -10.55 -26.86 -6.78
C ASP A 377 -10.11 -25.64 -7.63
N ASN A 378 -9.49 -24.61 -7.05
CA ASN A 378 -9.13 -23.39 -7.80
C ASN A 378 -7.84 -23.58 -8.61
N PRO A 379 -7.87 -23.52 -9.96
CA PRO A 379 -6.71 -23.86 -10.79
C PRO A 379 -5.45 -23.02 -10.51
N ARG A 380 -5.60 -21.75 -10.11
CA ARG A 380 -4.46 -20.87 -9.79
C ARG A 380 -3.84 -21.19 -8.44
N VAL A 381 -4.64 -21.67 -7.49
CA VAL A 381 -4.12 -22.11 -6.19
C VAL A 381 -3.47 -23.49 -6.32
N MET A 382 -4.08 -24.40 -7.10
CA MET A 382 -3.46 -25.68 -7.49
C MET A 382 -2.08 -25.49 -8.12
N GLU A 383 -1.93 -24.57 -9.08
CA GLU A 383 -0.62 -24.25 -9.68
C GLU A 383 0.42 -23.84 -8.63
N ALA A 384 0.03 -23.02 -7.65
CA ALA A 384 0.93 -22.62 -6.55
C ALA A 384 1.28 -23.79 -5.61
N TYR A 385 0.35 -24.73 -5.36
CA TYR A 385 0.61 -25.98 -4.63
C TYR A 385 1.58 -26.88 -5.41
N GLU A 386 1.39 -27.03 -6.72
CA GLU A 386 2.22 -27.85 -7.61
C GLU A 386 3.65 -27.30 -7.72
N GLN A 387 3.81 -25.98 -7.84
CA GLN A 387 5.11 -25.30 -7.82
C GLN A 387 5.85 -25.55 -6.49
N LEU A 388 5.14 -25.46 -5.36
CA LEU A 388 5.70 -25.78 -4.05
C LEU A 388 6.06 -27.27 -3.93
N GLY A 389 5.14 -28.18 -4.26
CA GLY A 389 5.35 -29.62 -4.20
C GLY A 389 6.53 -30.09 -5.04
N SER A 390 6.67 -29.55 -6.26
CA SER A 390 7.81 -29.82 -7.16
C SER A 390 9.15 -29.44 -6.53
N LEU A 391 9.21 -28.30 -5.81
CA LEU A 391 10.40 -27.90 -5.06
C LEU A 391 10.72 -28.88 -3.92
N LEU A 392 9.71 -29.43 -3.24
CA LEU A 392 9.92 -30.35 -2.12
C LEU A 392 10.46 -31.71 -2.60
N VAL A 393 9.83 -32.28 -3.63
CA VAL A 393 10.20 -33.59 -4.21
C VAL A 393 11.61 -33.55 -4.80
N ASN A 394 11.97 -32.49 -5.52
CA ASN A 394 13.31 -32.37 -6.09
C ASN A 394 14.40 -32.26 -4.99
N SER A 395 14.10 -31.66 -3.83
CA SER A 395 15.05 -31.65 -2.72
C SER A 395 15.19 -32.97 -1.98
N SER A 396 14.13 -33.75 -1.80
CA SER A 396 14.24 -35.06 -1.12
C SER A 396 15.06 -36.08 -1.92
N GLY A 397 15.22 -35.88 -3.24
CA GLY A 397 16.18 -36.64 -4.06
C GLY A 397 17.66 -36.30 -3.83
N THR A 398 17.97 -35.30 -3.00
CA THR A 398 19.37 -34.89 -2.67
C THR A 398 19.77 -35.27 -1.24
N GLU A 399 18.84 -35.72 -0.40
CA GLU A 399 19.14 -36.34 0.89
C GLU A 399 19.45 -37.83 0.65
N GLU A 400 20.72 -38.15 0.40
CA GLU A 400 21.16 -39.55 0.31
C GLU A 400 20.78 -40.34 1.56
N LEU A 401 20.19 -41.51 1.33
CA LEU A 401 19.86 -42.50 2.36
C LEU A 401 21.08 -42.76 3.27
N PRO A 402 20.93 -42.83 4.61
CA PRO A 402 22.02 -43.28 5.46
C PRO A 402 22.45 -44.68 5.04
N THR A 403 23.69 -44.81 4.57
CA THR A 403 24.25 -46.07 4.09
C THR A 403 24.11 -47.18 5.12
N GLU A 404 23.68 -48.36 4.68
CA GLU A 404 23.55 -49.56 5.49
C GLU A 404 24.81 -49.84 6.34
N THR A 405 24.67 -49.84 7.66
CA THR A 405 25.64 -50.50 8.54
C THR A 405 25.16 -51.91 8.84
N SER A 406 25.40 -52.84 7.91
CA SER A 406 25.35 -54.27 8.22
C SER A 406 26.54 -54.66 9.12
N LYS A 407 26.25 -55.08 10.35
CA LYS A 407 27.10 -55.95 11.19
C LYS A 407 26.23 -56.81 12.09
#